data_AF-A0A958SMH6-F1
#
_entry.id   AF-A0A958SMH6-F1
#
_cell.length_a   1.000
_cell.length_b   1.000
_cell.length_c   1.000
_cell.angle_alpha   90.00
_cell.angle_beta   90.00
_cell.angle_gamma   90.00
#
_symmetry.space_group_name_H-M   'P 1'
#
loop_
_entity.id
_entity.type
_entity.pdbx_description
1 polymer ?
#
loop_
_entity_poly.entity_id
_entity_poly.type
_entity_poly.pdbx_seq_one_letter_code
_entity_poly.pdbx_strand_id
1 'polypeptide(L)'
;MNNGHFDVRAMTTMGVSVKDEGAIGYFGTGFKYAISIILRLGGKIKIKSNEMDFVFETKKESIKGKYFDLVYMNDEPAGFTTHLGINWHPWMAFRELYCNAKDEGGVISDKCESKYDTIIEVDCADIYNAFVSQKDYFISGTPIESNEEVDVYEGGHPFLYYRGVAVQRSLDNQKYSYNIKSKVDLTEDRTAMYRFQLFEPIKRFYQVDCKNEVMLRKVLSGGDHGEAIIGFDYNFGASDLFSDVCRQLVKTNKGICESARVVLSKIKEKSADWPTLKLSSVQEQMLEKAISFLEKLNMDPTLYPIKTVKGLGEGVYGRAHENVIYLSEKPFQMGTKQVASTLLEEWVHLKYGCNDFDRQMQTWLFDKVISMGEEINGAPL
;
A
#
# COMPACT_ATOMS: atom_id res chain seq x y z
N MET A 1 31.19 -16.17 8.79
CA MET A 1 32.35 -15.66 9.55
C MET A 1 33.28 -15.03 8.54
N ASN A 2 33.30 -13.72 8.47
CA ASN A 2 34.34 -13.02 7.73
C ASN A 2 35.60 -13.10 8.59
N ASN A 3 36.73 -13.53 8.00
CA ASN A 3 38.01 -13.57 8.70
C ASN A 3 38.48 -12.14 8.97
N GLY A 4 37.95 -11.45 9.98
CA GLY A 4 38.50 -10.28 10.69
C GLY A 4 39.05 -9.07 9.91
N HIS A 5 39.04 -9.10 8.58
CA HIS A 5 39.82 -8.20 7.74
C HIS A 5 38.88 -7.22 7.04
N PHE A 6 38.85 -6.00 7.57
CA PHE A 6 38.15 -4.90 6.94
C PHE A 6 39.03 -4.29 5.85
N ASP A 7 38.70 -4.55 4.58
CA ASP A 7 39.47 -3.99 3.46
C ASP A 7 39.12 -2.51 3.25
N VAL A 8 40.06 -1.63 3.62
CA VAL A 8 39.97 -0.17 3.50
C VAL A 8 39.65 0.27 2.07
N ARG A 9 40.03 -0.50 1.05
CA ARG A 9 39.71 -0.19 -0.35
C ARG A 9 38.21 -0.23 -0.63
N ALA A 10 37.45 -1.06 0.10
CA ALA A 10 36.00 -1.07 0.02
C ALA A 10 35.38 0.26 0.49
N MET A 11 36.08 0.99 1.35
CA MET A 11 35.62 2.29 1.85
C MET A 11 35.89 3.44 0.89
N THR A 12 37.04 3.47 0.25
CA THR A 12 37.47 4.58 -0.61
C THR A 12 37.06 4.39 -2.07
N THR A 13 36.87 3.15 -2.52
CA THR A 13 36.52 2.86 -3.91
C THR A 13 35.00 2.91 -4.11
N MET A 14 34.53 3.76 -5.03
CA MET A 14 33.12 3.79 -5.43
C MET A 14 32.74 2.52 -6.20
N GLY A 15 31.54 1.98 -5.94
CA GLY A 15 31.00 0.81 -6.65
C GLY A 15 31.46 -0.56 -6.15
N VAL A 16 32.28 -0.62 -5.09
CA VAL A 16 32.66 -1.90 -4.45
C VAL A 16 31.62 -2.26 -3.38
N SER A 17 30.82 -3.30 -3.65
CA SER A 17 29.91 -3.92 -2.67
C SER A 17 30.02 -5.43 -2.80
N VAL A 18 30.51 -6.08 -1.76
CA VAL A 18 30.57 -7.55 -1.66
C VAL A 18 29.72 -7.93 -0.45
N LYS A 19 28.47 -8.32 -0.70
CA LYS A 19 27.53 -8.76 0.35
C LYS A 19 26.69 -9.93 -0.12
N ASP A 20 26.38 -10.79 0.83
CA ASP A 20 25.51 -11.96 0.64
C ASP A 20 24.03 -11.54 0.51
N GLU A 21 23.20 -12.40 -0.09
CA GLU A 21 21.76 -12.14 -0.37
C GLU A 21 20.90 -11.85 0.89
N GLY A 22 21.43 -12.04 2.10
CA GLY A 22 20.74 -11.81 3.38
C GLY A 22 21.19 -10.60 4.18
N ALA A 23 22.17 -9.83 3.69
CA ALA A 23 22.72 -8.72 4.46
C ALA A 23 21.79 -7.50 4.52
N ILE A 24 21.75 -6.84 5.67
CA ILE A 24 20.85 -5.71 5.97
C ILE A 24 21.49 -4.38 5.54
N GLY A 25 22.81 -4.26 5.67
CA GLY A 25 23.62 -3.11 5.26
C GLY A 25 24.08 -3.19 3.80
N TYR A 26 24.81 -2.18 3.29
CA TYR A 26 25.59 -2.23 2.03
C TYR A 26 26.98 -1.68 2.27
N PHE A 27 28.01 -2.52 2.09
CA PHE A 27 29.39 -2.06 2.06
C PHE A 27 29.63 -1.39 0.71
N GLY A 28 30.27 -0.23 0.70
CA GLY A 28 30.46 0.57 -0.51
C GLY A 28 29.92 1.98 -0.36
N THR A 29 28.78 2.29 -0.97
CA THR A 29 28.19 3.63 -0.94
C THR A 29 27.63 3.98 0.44
N GLY A 30 26.81 3.15 1.07
CA GLY A 30 26.15 3.46 2.35
C GLY A 30 27.13 3.95 3.42
N PHE A 31 28.27 3.28 3.58
CA PHE A 31 29.28 3.69 4.57
C PHE A 31 29.93 5.05 4.26
N LYS A 32 30.20 5.36 2.99
CA LYS A 32 30.69 6.69 2.58
C LYS A 32 29.66 7.78 2.88
N TYR A 33 28.37 7.48 2.72
CA TYR A 33 27.30 8.40 3.10
C TYR A 33 27.32 8.65 4.61
N ALA A 34 27.46 7.60 5.43
CA ALA A 34 27.56 7.73 6.88
C ALA A 34 28.75 8.63 7.30
N ILE A 35 29.94 8.42 6.75
CA ILE A 35 31.12 9.27 6.98
C ILE A 35 30.83 10.73 6.60
N SER A 36 30.27 10.94 5.41
CA SER A 36 29.96 12.28 4.89
C SER A 36 28.99 13.04 5.79
N ILE A 37 27.96 12.35 6.30
CA ILE A 37 26.96 12.94 7.21
C ILE A 37 27.59 13.27 8.56
N ILE A 38 28.40 12.37 9.13
CA ILE A 38 29.07 12.61 10.42
C ILE A 38 29.97 13.85 10.35
N LEU A 39 30.81 13.93 9.33
CA LEU A 39 31.72 15.05 9.13
C LEU A 39 30.96 16.36 8.83
N ARG A 40 29.86 16.29 8.07
CA ARG A 40 28.98 17.46 7.80
C ARG A 40 28.34 18.00 9.08
N LEU A 41 28.04 17.13 10.03
CA LEU A 41 27.50 17.49 11.35
C LEU A 41 28.57 17.96 12.33
N GLY A 42 29.84 18.10 11.87
CA GLY A 42 30.97 18.49 12.70
C GLY A 42 31.46 17.39 13.65
N GLY A 43 31.01 16.15 13.46
CA GLY A 43 31.47 14.99 14.22
C GLY A 43 32.81 14.45 13.74
N LYS A 44 33.33 13.46 14.47
CA LYS A 44 34.55 12.73 14.14
C LYS A 44 34.23 11.26 13.96
N ILE A 45 34.90 10.62 13.01
CA ILE A 45 34.83 9.17 12.79
C ILE A 45 36.24 8.62 12.57
N LYS A 46 36.55 7.53 13.27
CA LYS A 46 37.79 6.78 13.09
C LYS A 46 37.51 5.29 13.10
N ILE A 47 38.35 4.54 12.42
CA ILE A 47 38.24 3.08 12.33
C ILE A 47 39.55 2.48 12.76
N LYS A 48 39.49 1.54 13.68
CA LYS A 48 40.64 0.73 14.07
C LYS A 48 40.45 -0.63 13.42
N SER A 49 41.43 -1.11 12.66
CA SER A 49 41.41 -2.46 12.11
C SER A 49 42.85 -2.98 11.97
N ASN A 50 43.13 -4.17 12.50
CA ASN A 50 44.45 -4.84 12.37
C ASN A 50 45.64 -3.91 12.71
N GLU A 51 45.60 -3.27 13.89
CA GLU A 51 46.62 -2.32 14.38
C GLU A 51 46.78 -1.02 13.59
N MET A 52 45.96 -0.80 12.56
CA MET A 52 45.91 0.45 11.81
C MET A 52 44.73 1.32 12.25
N ASP A 53 45.00 2.60 12.42
CA ASP A 53 44.00 3.63 12.67
C ASP A 53 43.74 4.40 11.37
N PHE A 54 42.48 4.50 10.99
CA PHE A 54 41.98 5.28 9.85
C PHE A 54 41.15 6.42 10.40
N VAL A 55 41.65 7.65 10.29
CA VAL A 55 40.97 8.87 10.74
C VAL A 55 40.42 9.60 9.53
N PHE A 56 39.13 9.96 9.59
CA PHE A 56 38.48 10.73 8.54
C PHE A 56 38.34 12.19 8.95
N GLU A 57 38.76 13.07 8.05
CA GLU A 57 38.72 14.52 8.25
C GLU A 57 38.23 15.23 6.98
N THR A 58 37.99 16.54 7.08
CA THR A 58 37.61 17.36 5.93
C THR A 58 38.67 18.42 5.65
N LYS A 59 38.96 18.65 4.37
CA LYS A 59 39.76 19.79 3.91
C LYS A 59 38.95 20.58 2.88
N LYS A 60 38.95 21.90 3.03
CA LYS A 60 38.22 22.80 2.13
C LYS A 60 39.04 23.03 0.86
N GLU A 61 38.54 22.57 -0.28
CA GLU A 61 39.20 22.74 -1.58
C GLU A 61 38.33 23.44 -2.59
N SER A 62 38.95 24.09 -3.59
CA SER A 62 38.26 24.74 -4.70
C SER A 62 38.22 23.82 -5.91
N ILE A 63 37.02 23.43 -6.34
CA ILE A 63 36.78 22.68 -7.57
C ILE A 63 35.96 23.56 -8.51
N LYS A 64 36.53 23.90 -9.66
CA LYS A 64 35.90 24.77 -10.68
C LYS A 64 35.35 26.09 -10.09
N GLY A 65 36.09 26.69 -9.16
CA GLY A 65 35.75 27.98 -8.53
C GLY A 65 34.70 27.89 -7.42
N LYS A 66 34.27 26.69 -7.00
CA LYS A 66 33.41 26.48 -5.84
C LYS A 66 34.15 25.73 -4.76
N TYR A 67 33.92 26.10 -3.51
CA TYR A 67 34.51 25.41 -2.37
C TYR A 67 33.67 24.21 -1.96
N PHE A 68 34.35 23.09 -1.70
CA PHE A 68 33.75 21.87 -1.16
C PHE A 68 34.62 21.36 -0.01
N ASP A 69 34.00 20.72 0.97
CA ASP A 69 34.70 20.01 2.02
C ASP A 69 34.93 18.57 1.55
N LEU A 70 36.14 18.30 1.07
CA LEU A 70 36.57 16.98 0.60
C LEU A 70 36.93 16.12 1.81
N VAL A 71 36.56 14.84 1.75
CA VAL A 71 36.87 13.88 2.80
C VAL A 71 38.26 13.29 2.56
N TYR A 72 39.06 13.29 3.61
CA TYR A 72 40.40 12.70 3.66
C TYR A 72 40.41 11.53 4.64
N MET A 73 41.23 10.53 4.34
CA MET A 73 41.53 9.39 5.21
C MET A 73 43.04 9.35 5.42
N ASN A 74 43.52 9.59 6.64
CA ASN A 74 44.95 9.66 6.94
C ASN A 74 45.73 10.54 5.94
N ASP A 75 45.27 11.79 5.74
CA ASP A 75 45.82 12.77 4.79
C ASP A 75 45.71 12.46 3.28
N GLU A 76 45.17 11.31 2.89
CA GLU A 76 44.91 10.96 1.49
C GLU A 76 43.44 11.25 1.11
N PRO A 77 43.15 11.80 -0.08
CA PRO A 77 41.78 12.12 -0.49
C PRO A 77 40.95 10.85 -0.71
N ALA A 78 39.81 10.73 -0.04
CA ALA A 78 38.93 9.55 -0.10
C ALA A 78 38.03 9.51 -1.35
N GLY A 79 38.06 10.54 -2.21
CA GLY A 79 37.34 10.59 -3.49
C GLY A 79 35.88 11.06 -3.41
N PHE A 80 35.43 11.57 -2.26
CA PHE A 80 34.08 12.11 -2.08
C PHE A 80 34.08 13.33 -1.14
N THR A 81 32.93 14.00 -1.01
CA THR A 81 32.74 15.22 -0.22
C THR A 81 31.63 15.03 0.81
N THR A 82 31.53 15.95 1.78
CA THR A 82 30.43 16.01 2.74
C THR A 82 29.04 16.24 2.11
N HIS A 83 28.98 16.57 0.82
CA HIS A 83 27.73 16.69 0.06
C HIS A 83 27.16 15.32 -0.37
N LEU A 84 27.93 14.23 -0.29
CA LEU A 84 27.40 12.89 -0.53
C LEU A 84 26.31 12.60 0.52
N GLY A 85 25.14 12.12 0.06
CA GLY A 85 24.00 11.89 0.96
C GLY A 85 23.43 13.16 1.59
N ILE A 86 23.39 14.29 0.86
CA ILE A 86 22.84 15.54 1.38
C ILE A 86 21.39 15.42 1.88
N ASN A 87 20.62 14.50 1.30
CA ASN A 87 19.23 14.25 1.67
C ASN A 87 19.09 13.26 2.85
N TRP A 88 20.19 12.64 3.31
CA TRP A 88 20.12 11.72 4.44
C TRP A 88 20.03 12.46 5.77
N HIS A 89 19.19 11.93 6.66
CA HIS A 89 19.11 12.35 8.04
C HIS A 89 20.14 11.63 8.93
N PRO A 90 20.51 12.19 10.10
CA PRO A 90 21.50 11.57 10.99
C PRO A 90 21.18 10.11 11.36
N TRP A 91 19.90 9.79 11.59
CA TRP A 91 19.49 8.43 11.92
C TRP A 91 19.73 7.43 10.78
N MET A 92 19.75 7.87 9.52
CA MET A 92 20.05 6.99 8.39
C MET A 92 21.53 6.60 8.37
N ALA A 93 22.42 7.52 8.76
CA ALA A 93 23.84 7.24 8.96
C ALA A 93 24.04 6.27 10.13
N PHE A 94 23.38 6.51 11.26
CA PHE A 94 23.40 5.57 12.40
C PHE A 94 22.89 4.19 12.00
N ARG A 95 21.75 4.13 11.30
CA ARG A 95 21.16 2.89 10.79
C ARG A 95 22.16 2.12 9.93
N GLU A 96 22.88 2.81 9.05
CA GLU A 96 23.91 2.19 8.20
C GLU A 96 25.00 1.51 9.01
N LEU A 97 25.56 2.22 9.99
CA LEU A 97 26.61 1.71 10.87
C LEU A 97 26.10 0.52 11.67
N TYR A 98 24.89 0.61 12.19
CA TYR A 98 24.24 -0.45 12.94
C TYR A 98 24.06 -1.72 12.09
N CYS A 99 23.50 -1.58 10.88
CA CYS A 99 23.27 -2.72 9.99
C CYS A 99 24.58 -3.38 9.56
N ASN A 100 25.60 -2.59 9.19
CA ASN A 100 26.92 -3.12 8.84
C ASN A 100 27.58 -3.84 10.02
N ALA A 101 27.47 -3.28 11.24
CA ALA A 101 27.97 -3.95 12.44
C ALA A 101 27.24 -5.29 12.67
N LYS A 102 25.91 -5.34 12.53
CA LYS A 102 25.12 -6.56 12.73
C LYS A 102 25.39 -7.63 11.67
N ASP A 103 25.51 -7.26 10.41
CA ASP A 103 25.82 -8.19 9.32
C ASP A 103 27.16 -8.91 9.54
N GLU A 104 28.14 -8.20 10.11
CA GLU A 104 29.47 -8.73 10.45
C GLU A 104 29.51 -9.44 11.83
N GLY A 105 28.35 -9.64 12.48
CA GLY A 105 28.25 -10.29 13.80
C GLY A 105 28.73 -9.41 14.97
N GLY A 106 28.90 -8.12 14.75
CA GLY A 106 29.33 -7.14 15.73
C GLY A 106 28.23 -6.62 16.65
N VAL A 107 28.62 -5.66 17.49
CA VAL A 107 27.75 -5.00 18.47
C VAL A 107 27.88 -3.48 18.35
N ILE A 108 26.87 -2.77 18.84
CA ILE A 108 26.85 -1.32 18.94
C ILE A 108 26.85 -0.99 20.44
N SER A 109 27.73 -0.09 20.86
CA SER A 109 27.97 0.25 22.26
C SER A 109 28.40 1.70 22.40
N ASP A 110 28.11 2.31 23.54
CA ASP A 110 28.67 3.59 23.98
C ASP A 110 30.05 3.43 24.65
N LYS A 111 30.55 2.20 24.74
CA LYS A 111 31.86 1.85 25.28
C LYS A 111 32.71 1.16 24.23
N CYS A 112 33.95 1.59 24.11
CA CYS A 112 34.95 0.94 23.28
C CYS A 112 35.48 -0.30 24.00
N GLU A 113 35.32 -1.47 23.39
CA GLU A 113 35.90 -2.73 23.88
C GLU A 113 37.01 -3.18 22.92
N SER A 114 38.22 -3.39 23.44
CA SER A 114 39.40 -3.76 22.63
C SER A 114 39.41 -5.21 22.14
N LYS A 115 38.33 -5.97 22.38
CA LYS A 115 38.23 -7.39 22.00
C LYS A 115 37.84 -7.62 20.54
N TYR A 116 37.48 -6.56 19.82
CA TYR A 116 37.04 -6.62 18.43
C TYR A 116 38.16 -6.22 17.49
N ASP A 117 38.34 -6.98 16.40
CA ASP A 117 39.38 -6.74 15.40
C ASP A 117 39.15 -5.44 14.62
N THR A 118 37.88 -5.04 14.45
CA THR A 118 37.49 -3.79 13.80
C THR A 118 36.55 -2.98 14.68
N ILE A 119 36.89 -1.72 14.93
CA ILE A 119 36.11 -0.79 15.76
C ILE A 119 35.87 0.49 14.96
N ILE A 120 34.62 0.86 14.76
CA ILE A 120 34.24 2.17 14.21
C ILE A 120 33.83 3.06 15.38
N GLU A 121 34.66 4.06 15.69
CA GLU A 121 34.39 5.02 16.75
C GLU A 121 33.83 6.31 16.14
N VAL A 122 32.67 6.75 16.65
CA VAL A 122 31.98 7.96 16.19
C VAL A 122 31.76 8.90 17.37
N ASP A 123 32.24 10.14 17.24
CA ASP A 123 31.98 11.23 18.16
C ASP A 123 31.11 12.28 17.43
N CYS A 124 29.80 12.17 17.60
CA CYS A 124 28.83 13.06 16.97
C CYS A 124 27.52 13.05 17.76
N ALA A 125 27.09 14.22 18.25
CA ALA A 125 25.90 14.36 19.10
C ALA A 125 24.63 13.82 18.42
N ASP A 126 24.41 14.13 17.14
CA ASP A 126 23.24 13.68 16.40
C ASP A 126 23.22 12.15 16.16
N ILE A 127 24.38 11.53 15.94
CA ILE A 127 24.49 10.08 15.82
C ILE A 127 24.26 9.42 17.18
N TYR A 128 24.78 10.01 18.25
CA TYR A 128 24.53 9.53 19.61
C TYR A 128 23.05 9.61 19.98
N ASN A 129 22.36 10.69 19.60
CA ASN A 129 20.90 10.80 19.76
C ASN A 129 20.17 9.68 19.02
N ALA A 130 20.61 9.35 17.79
CA ALA A 130 20.05 8.23 17.05
C ALA A 130 20.34 6.87 17.72
N PHE A 131 21.51 6.70 18.35
CA PHE A 131 21.83 5.52 19.16
C PHE A 131 20.93 5.38 20.39
N VAL A 132 20.68 6.47 21.11
CA VAL A 132 19.76 6.49 22.26
C VAL A 132 18.34 6.13 21.83
N SER A 133 17.89 6.68 20.69
CA SER A 133 16.59 6.40 20.08
C SER A 133 16.58 5.20 19.14
N GLN A 134 17.54 4.26 19.24
CA GLN A 134 17.67 3.16 18.28
C GLN A 134 16.41 2.28 18.14
N LYS A 135 15.59 2.20 19.20
CA LYS A 135 14.32 1.46 19.21
C LYS A 135 13.28 2.04 18.25
N ASP A 136 13.47 3.29 17.81
CA ASP A 136 12.64 3.92 16.79
C ASP A 136 13.03 3.46 15.38
N TYR A 137 14.29 3.08 15.15
CA TYR A 137 14.79 2.70 13.83
C TYR A 137 14.85 1.19 13.63
N PHE A 138 14.85 0.44 14.73
CA PHE A 138 14.93 -1.02 14.75
C PHE A 138 13.79 -1.59 15.58
N ILE A 139 12.83 -2.23 14.91
CA ILE A 139 11.73 -2.88 15.60
C ILE A 139 12.17 -4.28 16.06
N SER A 140 11.84 -4.61 17.30
CA SER A 140 12.20 -5.88 17.94
C SER A 140 11.12 -6.28 18.95
N GLY A 141 11.16 -7.53 19.38
CA GLY A 141 10.16 -8.11 20.28
C GLY A 141 9.14 -9.00 19.55
N THR A 142 8.15 -9.44 20.30
CA THR A 142 7.11 -10.36 19.80
C THR A 142 5.95 -9.57 19.21
N PRO A 143 5.60 -9.77 17.93
CA PRO A 143 4.43 -9.15 17.36
C PRO A 143 3.15 -9.67 18.00
N ILE A 144 2.13 -8.82 18.10
CA ILE A 144 0.81 -9.20 18.63
C ILE A 144 0.02 -10.02 17.63
N GLU A 145 0.27 -9.82 16.33
CA GLU A 145 -0.27 -10.62 15.24
C GLU A 145 0.79 -10.71 14.12
N SER A 146 0.79 -11.80 13.36
CA SER A 146 1.75 -12.03 12.29
C SER A 146 1.17 -12.97 11.23
N ASN A 147 1.44 -12.69 9.96
CA ASN A 147 1.21 -13.61 8.83
C ASN A 147 2.50 -13.75 8.01
N GLU A 148 2.46 -14.30 6.80
CA GLU A 148 3.69 -14.44 5.98
C GLU A 148 4.25 -13.10 5.48
N GLU A 149 3.43 -12.06 5.35
CA GLU A 149 3.81 -10.79 4.70
C GLU A 149 4.10 -9.65 5.68
N VAL A 150 3.51 -9.65 6.88
CA VAL A 150 3.61 -8.56 7.85
C VAL A 150 3.54 -9.06 9.28
N ASP A 151 4.34 -8.43 10.15
CA ASP A 151 4.17 -8.50 11.60
C ASP A 151 3.55 -7.20 12.11
N VAL A 152 2.60 -7.31 13.02
CA VAL A 152 1.89 -6.19 13.66
C VAL A 152 2.31 -6.11 15.12
N TYR A 153 2.73 -4.93 15.55
CA TYR A 153 3.12 -4.63 16.92
C TYR A 153 2.16 -3.61 17.54
N GLU A 154 2.00 -3.68 18.86
CA GLU A 154 1.22 -2.70 19.59
C GLU A 154 1.91 -1.32 19.62
N GLY A 155 1.11 -0.26 19.51
CA GLY A 155 1.59 1.13 19.51
C GLY A 155 1.98 1.63 18.13
N GLY A 156 2.10 2.95 17.98
CA GLY A 156 2.51 3.62 16.74
C GLY A 156 3.95 4.12 16.82
N HIS A 157 4.89 3.30 16.35
CA HIS A 157 6.27 3.70 16.15
C HIS A 157 6.38 4.75 15.03
N PRO A 158 7.44 5.58 15.02
CA PRO A 158 7.58 6.67 14.06
C PRO A 158 7.89 6.22 12.62
N PHE A 159 8.08 4.92 12.40
CA PHE A 159 8.44 4.37 11.09
C PHE A 159 7.61 3.11 10.75
N LEU A 160 7.57 2.82 9.46
CA LEU A 160 7.29 1.51 8.90
C LEU A 160 8.61 0.78 8.70
N TYR A 161 8.62 -0.50 9.04
CA TYR A 161 9.81 -1.33 9.05
C TYR A 161 9.75 -2.35 7.93
N TYR A 162 10.91 -2.70 7.40
CA TYR A 162 11.11 -3.83 6.52
C TYR A 162 12.20 -4.72 7.12
N ARG A 163 11.86 -5.97 7.41
CA ARG A 163 12.76 -6.95 8.05
C ARG A 163 13.49 -6.40 9.29
N GLY A 164 12.74 -5.71 10.14
CA GLY A 164 13.22 -5.16 11.41
C GLY A 164 13.79 -3.75 11.33
N VAL A 165 13.93 -3.16 10.13
CA VAL A 165 14.64 -1.88 9.93
C VAL A 165 13.73 -0.81 9.35
N ALA A 166 13.80 0.41 9.89
CA ALA A 166 13.01 1.55 9.41
C ALA A 166 13.35 1.92 7.95
N VAL A 167 12.31 2.00 7.12
CA VAL A 167 12.41 2.32 5.67
C VAL A 167 11.53 3.49 5.24
N GLN A 168 10.51 3.86 6.02
CA GLN A 168 9.66 5.00 5.73
C GLN A 168 9.06 5.54 7.02
N ARG A 169 8.81 6.86 7.12
CA ARG A 169 8.05 7.40 8.25
C ARG A 169 6.63 6.82 8.28
N SER A 170 6.14 6.53 9.47
CA SER A 170 4.75 6.10 9.67
C SER A 170 3.79 7.25 9.36
N LEU A 171 2.52 6.89 9.22
CA LEU A 171 1.45 7.87 9.13
C LEU A 171 1.13 8.44 10.51
N ASP A 172 0.63 9.67 10.54
CA ASP A 172 0.19 10.29 11.80
C ASP A 172 -0.93 9.45 12.44
N ASN A 173 -0.94 9.41 13.77
CA ASN A 173 -1.97 8.73 14.58
C ASN A 173 -2.17 7.23 14.32
N GLN A 174 -1.21 6.55 13.68
CA GLN A 174 -1.21 5.10 13.46
C GLN A 174 -1.34 4.35 14.79
N LYS A 175 -2.24 3.37 14.86
CA LYS A 175 -2.54 2.62 16.09
C LYS A 175 -1.55 1.50 16.35
N TYR A 176 -1.01 0.94 15.26
CA TYR A 176 -0.11 -0.19 15.29
C TYR A 176 1.17 0.10 14.50
N SER A 177 2.19 -0.72 14.72
CA SER A 177 3.45 -0.65 13.99
C SER A 177 3.62 -1.88 13.14
N TYR A 178 4.22 -1.71 11.96
CA TYR A 178 4.26 -2.74 10.94
C TYR A 178 5.68 -3.05 10.53
N ASN A 179 6.02 -4.33 10.57
CA ASN A 179 7.23 -4.87 9.98
C ASN A 179 6.86 -5.71 8.76
N ILE A 180 7.20 -5.21 7.57
CA ILE A 180 6.96 -5.90 6.31
C ILE A 180 8.01 -6.99 6.13
N LYS A 181 7.54 -8.18 5.74
CA LYS A 181 8.36 -9.37 5.46
C LYS A 181 8.38 -9.73 3.99
N SER A 182 7.30 -9.41 3.26
CA SER A 182 7.24 -9.51 1.80
C SER A 182 8.25 -8.57 1.14
N LYS A 183 8.60 -8.84 -0.12
CA LYS A 183 9.65 -8.08 -0.82
C LYS A 183 9.28 -6.60 -0.94
N VAL A 184 10.21 -5.72 -0.55
CA VAL A 184 10.13 -4.27 -0.73
C VAL A 184 11.35 -3.82 -1.53
N ASP A 185 11.12 -3.11 -2.63
CA ASP A 185 12.20 -2.51 -3.40
C ASP A 185 12.65 -1.22 -2.70
N LEU A 186 13.96 -1.11 -2.48
CA LEU A 186 14.56 0.02 -1.77
C LEU A 186 15.35 0.90 -2.74
N THR A 187 15.31 2.20 -2.49
CA THR A 187 16.20 3.19 -3.10
C THR A 187 17.63 3.09 -2.54
N GLU A 188 18.57 3.84 -3.11
CA GLU A 188 19.98 3.86 -2.62
C GLU A 188 20.07 4.34 -1.16
N ASP A 189 19.21 5.26 -0.73
CA ASP A 189 19.11 5.71 0.67
C ASP A 189 18.34 4.75 1.58
N ARG A 190 18.00 3.55 1.07
CA ARG A 190 17.23 2.49 1.73
C ARG A 190 15.94 2.99 2.33
N THR A 191 15.24 3.79 1.56
CA THR A 191 13.84 4.07 1.80
C THR A 191 12.99 3.24 0.84
N ALA A 192 11.74 2.99 1.19
CA ALA A 192 10.86 2.23 0.31
C ALA A 192 10.64 3.01 -1.01
N MET A 193 10.96 2.38 -2.15
CA MET A 193 10.78 3.00 -3.46
C MET A 193 9.31 3.19 -3.79
N TYR A 194 8.49 2.19 -3.43
CA TYR A 194 7.06 2.21 -3.69
C TYR A 194 6.24 2.01 -2.41
N ARG A 195 5.42 3.00 -2.09
CA ARG A 195 4.56 2.98 -0.90
C ARG A 195 3.57 1.82 -0.90
N PHE A 196 3.09 1.38 -2.07
CA PHE A 196 2.15 0.27 -2.15
C PHE A 196 2.74 -1.04 -1.63
N GLN A 197 4.06 -1.27 -1.77
CA GLN A 197 4.73 -2.47 -1.26
C GLN A 197 4.72 -2.53 0.28
N LEU A 198 4.59 -1.39 0.96
CA LEU A 198 4.39 -1.35 2.41
C LEU A 198 2.92 -1.49 2.77
N PHE A 199 2.03 -0.88 1.99
CA PHE A 199 0.62 -0.74 2.35
C PHE A 199 -0.21 -1.98 2.00
N GLU A 200 0.06 -2.64 0.88
CA GLU A 200 -0.69 -3.83 0.45
C GLU A 200 -0.63 -4.99 1.45
N PRO A 201 0.53 -5.35 2.03
CA PRO A 201 0.59 -6.36 3.08
C PRO A 201 -0.27 -6.01 4.30
N ILE A 202 -0.26 -4.73 4.72
CA ILE A 202 -1.05 -4.24 5.86
C ILE A 202 -2.55 -4.33 5.53
N LYS A 203 -2.95 -3.89 4.33
CA LYS A 203 -4.33 -3.98 3.84
C LYS A 203 -4.83 -5.41 3.83
N ARG A 204 -4.07 -6.30 3.18
CA ARG A 204 -4.41 -7.72 3.06
C ARG A 204 -4.51 -8.37 4.42
N PHE A 205 -3.58 -8.09 5.32
CA PHE A 205 -3.63 -8.57 6.69
C PHE A 205 -4.97 -8.22 7.35
N TYR A 206 -5.37 -6.94 7.36
CA TYR A 206 -6.64 -6.56 7.99
C TYR A 206 -7.88 -7.07 7.25
N GLN A 207 -7.89 -7.03 5.91
CA GLN A 207 -9.06 -7.41 5.14
C GLN A 207 -9.31 -8.91 5.13
N VAL A 208 -8.25 -9.72 5.07
CA VAL A 208 -8.34 -11.15 4.77
C VAL A 208 -7.87 -12.00 5.94
N ASP A 209 -6.73 -11.70 6.54
CA ASP A 209 -6.06 -12.63 7.46
C ASP A 209 -6.32 -12.38 8.95
N CYS A 210 -6.69 -11.15 9.32
CA CYS A 210 -6.81 -10.74 10.71
C CYS A 210 -8.00 -11.46 11.37
N LYS A 211 -7.69 -12.21 12.43
CA LYS A 211 -8.67 -12.97 13.23
C LYS A 211 -9.03 -12.26 14.54
N ASN A 212 -8.45 -11.08 14.77
CA ASN A 212 -8.57 -10.34 16.01
C ASN A 212 -9.64 -9.25 15.91
N GLU A 213 -10.83 -9.54 16.41
CA GLU A 213 -11.98 -8.63 16.33
C GLU A 213 -11.71 -7.28 17.00
N VAL A 214 -11.01 -7.28 18.14
CA VAL A 214 -10.69 -6.05 18.89
C VAL A 214 -9.76 -5.15 18.09
N MET A 215 -8.77 -5.74 17.43
CA MET A 215 -7.86 -5.02 16.53
C MET A 215 -8.60 -4.46 15.31
N LEU A 216 -9.42 -5.29 14.66
CA LEU A 216 -10.23 -4.85 13.52
C LEU A 216 -11.16 -3.70 13.89
N ARG A 217 -11.81 -3.74 15.05
CA ARG A 217 -12.67 -2.64 15.50
C ARG A 217 -11.92 -1.33 15.65
N LYS A 218 -10.69 -1.37 16.18
CA LYS A 218 -9.84 -0.18 16.32
C LYS A 218 -9.49 0.41 14.95
N VAL A 219 -9.03 -0.44 14.03
CA VAL A 219 -8.57 -0.06 12.70
C VAL A 219 -9.72 0.37 11.77
N LEU A 220 -10.87 -0.30 11.84
CA LEU A 220 -12.01 -0.02 10.96
C LEU A 220 -12.86 1.16 11.44
N SER A 221 -12.74 1.54 12.71
CA SER A 221 -13.49 2.67 13.25
C SER A 221 -13.20 3.96 12.48
N GLY A 222 -14.25 4.75 12.23
CA GLY A 222 -14.10 6.05 11.58
C GLY A 222 -13.19 6.99 12.38
N GLY A 223 -12.53 7.92 11.67
CA GLY A 223 -11.63 8.90 12.25
C GLY A 223 -10.42 9.17 11.37
N ASP A 224 -9.53 10.03 11.87
CA ASP A 224 -8.28 10.41 11.22
C ASP A 224 -7.10 9.69 11.90
N HIS A 225 -6.87 8.45 11.47
CA HIS A 225 -5.75 7.62 11.94
C HIS A 225 -5.06 6.96 10.75
N GLY A 226 -3.80 6.57 10.96
CA GLY A 226 -2.93 6.10 9.87
C GLY A 226 -3.54 4.95 9.06
N GLU A 227 -4.19 3.99 9.71
CA GLU A 227 -4.79 2.84 9.03
C GLU A 227 -6.00 3.22 8.15
N ALA A 228 -6.78 4.23 8.54
CA ALA A 228 -7.83 4.78 7.68
C ALA A 228 -7.27 5.42 6.41
N ILE A 229 -6.09 6.06 6.50
CA ILE A 229 -5.39 6.67 5.37
C ILE A 229 -4.72 5.62 4.47
N ILE A 230 -4.15 4.55 5.05
CA ILE A 230 -3.66 3.39 4.28
C ILE A 230 -4.78 2.89 3.36
N GLY A 231 -6.00 2.84 3.90
CA GLY A 231 -7.20 2.46 3.17
C GLY A 231 -7.31 0.94 2.99
N PHE A 232 -8.31 0.51 2.24
CA PHE A 232 -8.61 -0.89 1.95
C PHE A 232 -8.98 -1.05 0.48
N ASP A 233 -8.75 -2.22 -0.09
CA ASP A 233 -8.93 -2.49 -1.51
C ASP A 233 -10.00 -3.57 -1.74
N TYR A 234 -11.03 -3.24 -2.52
CA TYR A 234 -12.13 -4.17 -2.81
C TYR A 234 -11.68 -5.36 -3.68
N ASN A 235 -10.51 -5.28 -4.33
CA ASN A 235 -9.95 -6.36 -5.15
C ASN A 235 -9.36 -7.50 -4.32
N PHE A 236 -9.02 -7.29 -3.04
CA PHE A 236 -8.45 -8.33 -2.17
C PHE A 236 -9.49 -9.29 -1.59
N GLY A 237 -10.79 -9.00 -1.78
CA GLY A 237 -11.85 -9.64 -1.01
C GLY A 237 -11.87 -9.15 0.45
N ALA A 238 -12.72 -9.77 1.26
CA ALA A 238 -12.71 -9.56 2.71
C ALA A 238 -13.16 -10.83 3.42
N SER A 239 -12.63 -11.05 4.61
CA SER A 239 -13.09 -12.12 5.50
C SER A 239 -14.49 -11.82 6.05
N ASP A 240 -15.17 -12.88 6.50
CA ASP A 240 -16.46 -12.75 7.19
C ASP A 240 -16.33 -11.86 8.44
N LEU A 241 -15.25 -12.04 9.21
CA LEU A 241 -14.98 -11.24 10.40
C LEU A 241 -14.82 -9.75 10.06
N PHE A 242 -14.07 -9.41 9.01
CA PHE A 242 -13.94 -8.02 8.55
C PHE A 242 -15.32 -7.44 8.20
N SER A 243 -16.10 -8.19 7.42
CA SER A 243 -17.42 -7.78 6.96
C SER A 243 -18.40 -7.57 8.12
N ASP A 244 -18.39 -8.48 9.10
CA ASP A 244 -19.25 -8.41 10.27
C ASP A 244 -18.87 -7.26 11.19
N VAL A 245 -17.57 -7.03 11.44
CA VAL A 245 -17.11 -5.87 12.21
C VAL A 245 -17.53 -4.58 11.52
N CYS A 246 -17.38 -4.48 10.19
CA CYS A 246 -17.85 -3.31 9.43
C CYS A 246 -19.35 -3.08 9.61
N ARG A 247 -20.18 -4.11 9.42
CA ARG A 247 -21.65 -4.03 9.57
C ARG A 247 -22.07 -3.61 10.98
N GLN A 248 -21.33 -4.04 12.00
CA GLN A 248 -21.59 -3.67 13.38
C GLN A 248 -21.20 -2.21 13.65
N LEU A 249 -20.03 -1.77 13.18
CA LEU A 249 -19.55 -0.40 13.37
C LEU A 249 -20.37 0.64 12.62
N VAL A 250 -20.91 0.32 11.44
CA VAL A 250 -21.84 1.19 10.68
C VAL A 250 -23.08 1.56 11.50
N LYS A 251 -23.50 0.70 12.42
CA LYS A 251 -24.65 0.97 13.32
C LYS A 251 -24.30 1.87 14.51
N THR A 252 -23.02 2.22 14.69
CA THR A 252 -22.54 3.06 15.80
C THR A 252 -22.28 4.49 15.37
N ASN A 253 -22.28 5.44 16.31
CA ASN A 253 -21.98 6.85 16.03
C ASN A 253 -20.57 7.10 15.44
N LYS A 254 -19.62 6.18 15.65
CA LYS A 254 -18.26 6.32 15.10
C LYS A 254 -18.18 5.95 13.61
N GLY A 255 -19.13 5.16 13.12
CA GLY A 255 -19.10 4.62 11.76
C GLY A 255 -17.83 3.82 11.46
N ILE A 256 -17.53 3.68 10.16
CA ILE A 256 -16.32 3.05 9.64
C ILE A 256 -15.57 4.01 8.72
N CYS A 257 -14.30 3.75 8.47
CA CYS A 257 -13.55 4.50 7.47
C CYS A 257 -14.12 4.33 6.04
N GLU A 258 -13.91 5.34 5.18
CA GLU A 258 -14.45 5.41 3.82
C GLU A 258 -14.11 4.18 2.98
N SER A 259 -12.83 3.79 2.96
CA SER A 259 -12.35 2.65 2.18
C SER A 259 -13.00 1.34 2.60
N ALA A 260 -13.22 1.10 3.89
CA ALA A 260 -13.92 -0.08 4.38
C ALA A 260 -15.41 -0.07 3.97
N ARG A 261 -16.04 1.11 3.92
CA ARG A 261 -17.41 1.24 3.40
C ARG A 261 -17.49 0.92 1.91
N VAL A 262 -16.52 1.35 1.12
CA VAL A 262 -16.42 0.98 -0.31
C VAL A 262 -16.31 -0.53 -0.46
N VAL A 263 -15.40 -1.18 0.29
CA VAL A 263 -15.25 -2.65 0.29
C VAL A 263 -16.58 -3.34 0.65
N LEU A 264 -17.23 -2.92 1.73
CA LEU A 264 -18.51 -3.50 2.16
C LEU A 264 -19.63 -3.32 1.12
N SER A 265 -19.68 -2.16 0.44
CA SER A 265 -20.65 -1.90 -0.63
C SER A 265 -20.46 -2.86 -1.80
N LYS A 266 -19.19 -3.06 -2.23
CA LYS A 266 -18.83 -3.95 -3.34
C LYS A 266 -19.06 -5.42 -3.02
N ILE A 267 -18.91 -5.82 -1.75
CA ILE A 267 -19.26 -7.19 -1.30
C ILE A 267 -20.77 -7.41 -1.35
N LYS A 268 -21.58 -6.47 -0.85
CA LYS A 268 -23.05 -6.57 -0.94
C LYS A 268 -23.55 -6.57 -2.38
N GLU A 269 -22.90 -5.80 -3.25
CA GLU A 269 -23.18 -5.80 -4.68
C GLU A 269 -22.97 -7.18 -5.34
N LYS A 270 -22.06 -8.01 -4.80
CA LYS A 270 -21.80 -9.36 -5.28
C LYS A 270 -22.67 -10.44 -4.64
N SER A 271 -23.21 -10.23 -3.44
CA SER A 271 -23.93 -11.28 -2.70
C SER A 271 -25.41 -11.41 -3.05
N ALA A 272 -25.94 -10.62 -3.98
CA ALA A 272 -27.34 -10.59 -4.42
C ALA A 272 -28.44 -10.54 -3.34
N ASP A 273 -28.08 -10.20 -2.11
CA ASP A 273 -29.00 -10.13 -0.96
C ASP A 273 -29.63 -8.73 -0.88
N TRP A 274 -30.46 -8.42 -1.87
CA TRP A 274 -31.19 -7.17 -1.95
C TRP A 274 -32.61 -7.32 -1.39
N PRO A 275 -33.08 -6.41 -0.52
CA PRO A 275 -34.43 -6.50 0.05
C PRO A 275 -35.49 -6.44 -1.05
N THR A 276 -36.35 -7.47 -1.12
CA THR A 276 -37.44 -7.54 -2.10
C THR A 276 -38.39 -6.36 -1.97
N LEU A 277 -38.82 -5.83 -3.11
CA LEU A 277 -39.84 -4.79 -3.22
C LEU A 277 -41.15 -5.44 -3.67
N LYS A 278 -42.17 -5.38 -2.81
CA LYS A 278 -43.54 -5.70 -3.22
C LYS A 278 -44.08 -4.55 -4.06
N LEU A 279 -44.40 -4.82 -5.32
CA LEU A 279 -44.96 -3.82 -6.22
C LEU A 279 -46.39 -3.46 -5.81
N SER A 280 -46.78 -2.21 -6.06
CA SER A 280 -48.18 -1.78 -6.07
C SER A 280 -48.85 -2.19 -7.38
N SER A 281 -50.19 -2.17 -7.42
CA SER A 281 -50.97 -2.49 -8.62
C SER A 281 -50.60 -1.64 -9.84
N VAL A 282 -50.25 -0.37 -9.63
CA VAL A 282 -49.78 0.52 -10.70
C VAL A 282 -48.42 0.08 -11.21
N GLN A 283 -47.48 -0.26 -10.31
CA GLN A 283 -46.14 -0.69 -10.68
C GLN A 283 -46.15 -2.06 -11.37
N GLU A 284 -47.05 -2.97 -10.97
CA GLU A 284 -47.28 -4.25 -11.67
C GLU A 284 -47.71 -4.00 -13.11
N GLN A 285 -48.71 -3.13 -13.33
CA GLN A 285 -49.14 -2.76 -14.69
C GLN A 285 -48.02 -2.07 -15.50
N MET A 286 -47.15 -1.30 -14.84
CA MET A 286 -45.99 -0.70 -15.51
C MET A 286 -45.00 -1.77 -15.96
N LEU A 287 -44.72 -2.77 -15.11
CA LEU A 287 -43.83 -3.87 -15.43
C LEU A 287 -44.40 -4.71 -16.58
N GLU A 288 -45.68 -5.08 -16.52
CA GLU A 288 -46.37 -5.83 -17.57
C GLU A 288 -46.36 -5.09 -18.91
N LYS A 289 -46.64 -3.78 -18.91
CA LYS A 289 -46.58 -2.96 -20.14
C LYS A 289 -45.17 -2.86 -20.70
N ALA A 290 -44.16 -2.76 -19.83
CA ALA A 290 -42.76 -2.72 -20.25
C ALA A 290 -42.34 -4.05 -20.89
N ILE A 291 -42.69 -5.18 -20.27
CA ILE A 291 -42.43 -6.53 -20.81
C ILE A 291 -43.14 -6.70 -22.16
N SER A 292 -44.46 -6.44 -22.22
CA SER A 292 -45.23 -6.57 -23.47
C SER A 292 -44.72 -5.68 -24.60
N PHE A 293 -44.19 -4.49 -24.26
CA PHE A 293 -43.55 -3.62 -25.24
C PHE A 293 -42.26 -4.23 -25.79
N LEU A 294 -41.40 -4.76 -24.92
CA LEU A 294 -40.14 -5.40 -25.34
C LEU A 294 -40.39 -6.68 -26.16
N GLU A 295 -41.38 -7.49 -25.78
CA GLU A 295 -41.77 -8.70 -26.52
C GLU A 295 -42.17 -8.39 -27.97
N LYS A 296 -42.88 -7.27 -28.20
CA LYS A 296 -43.23 -6.81 -29.55
C LYS A 296 -42.00 -6.43 -30.40
N LEU A 297 -40.87 -6.14 -29.77
CA LEU A 297 -39.59 -5.88 -30.43
C LEU A 297 -38.75 -7.15 -30.63
N ASN A 298 -39.33 -8.33 -30.37
CA ASN A 298 -38.67 -9.63 -30.30
C ASN A 298 -37.58 -9.68 -29.21
N MET A 299 -37.78 -8.96 -28.11
CA MET A 299 -36.90 -8.96 -26.94
C MET A 299 -37.70 -9.50 -25.76
N ASP A 300 -37.43 -10.72 -25.34
CA ASP A 300 -38.16 -11.34 -24.24
C ASP A 300 -37.33 -11.28 -22.94
N PRO A 301 -37.56 -10.26 -22.07
CA PRO A 301 -36.88 -10.17 -20.78
C PRO A 301 -37.27 -11.30 -19.82
N THR A 302 -38.38 -12.01 -20.06
CA THR A 302 -38.88 -13.08 -19.18
C THR A 302 -38.12 -14.40 -19.33
N LEU A 303 -37.22 -14.49 -20.32
CA LEU A 303 -36.21 -15.55 -20.42
C LEU A 303 -35.34 -15.65 -19.16
N TYR A 304 -35.25 -14.57 -18.40
CA TYR A 304 -34.56 -14.50 -17.11
C TYR A 304 -35.56 -14.16 -16.01
N PRO A 305 -35.48 -14.75 -14.80
CA PRO A 305 -36.31 -14.35 -13.69
C PRO A 305 -36.12 -12.85 -13.37
N ILE A 306 -37.23 -12.13 -13.23
CA ILE A 306 -37.22 -10.72 -12.86
C ILE A 306 -37.57 -10.59 -11.38
N LYS A 307 -36.68 -9.98 -10.59
CA LYS A 307 -36.91 -9.69 -9.17
C LYS A 307 -36.91 -8.19 -8.93
N THR A 308 -37.89 -7.69 -8.19
CA THR A 308 -37.94 -6.29 -7.79
C THR A 308 -37.39 -6.12 -6.38
N VAL A 309 -36.56 -5.09 -6.20
CA VAL A 309 -35.84 -4.84 -4.95
C VAL A 309 -35.92 -3.37 -4.57
N LYS A 310 -35.77 -3.06 -3.27
CA LYS A 310 -35.88 -1.68 -2.78
C LYS A 310 -34.77 -0.78 -3.33
N GLY A 311 -33.59 -1.32 -3.60
CA GLY A 311 -32.47 -0.57 -4.16
C GLY A 311 -31.27 -1.46 -4.46
N LEU A 312 -30.46 -1.03 -5.43
CA LEU A 312 -29.26 -1.73 -5.91
C LEU A 312 -27.97 -0.94 -5.65
N GLY A 313 -28.06 0.24 -5.02
CA GLY A 313 -26.97 1.19 -4.86
C GLY A 313 -27.37 2.60 -5.29
N GLU A 314 -26.49 3.57 -5.06
CA GLU A 314 -26.67 4.92 -5.59
C GLU A 314 -26.47 4.90 -7.11
N GLY A 315 -27.37 5.55 -7.87
CA GLY A 315 -27.32 5.57 -9.33
C GLY A 315 -27.68 4.27 -10.08
N VAL A 316 -27.86 3.13 -9.39
CA VAL A 316 -28.12 1.84 -10.05
C VAL A 316 -29.62 1.56 -10.16
N TYR A 317 -30.10 1.35 -11.39
CA TYR A 317 -31.51 1.17 -11.71
C TYR A 317 -31.91 -0.29 -11.91
N GLY A 318 -31.08 -1.05 -12.62
CA GLY A 318 -31.19 -2.48 -12.82
C GLY A 318 -29.87 -3.18 -12.52
N ARG A 319 -29.90 -4.51 -12.46
CA ARG A 319 -28.69 -5.34 -12.46
C ARG A 319 -28.97 -6.76 -12.94
N ALA A 320 -28.18 -7.20 -13.90
CA ALA A 320 -28.02 -8.59 -14.31
C ALA A 320 -27.06 -9.33 -13.37
N HIS A 321 -27.55 -10.35 -12.66
CA HIS A 321 -26.71 -11.15 -11.77
C HIS A 321 -27.22 -12.59 -11.67
N GLU A 322 -26.33 -13.57 -11.86
CA GLU A 322 -26.64 -15.02 -11.80
C GLU A 322 -27.88 -15.42 -12.63
N ASN A 323 -27.98 -14.92 -13.87
CA ASN A 323 -29.12 -15.13 -14.78
C ASN A 323 -30.46 -14.60 -14.25
N VAL A 324 -30.45 -13.65 -13.31
CA VAL A 324 -31.63 -12.96 -12.79
C VAL A 324 -31.50 -11.47 -13.08
N ILE A 325 -32.60 -10.84 -13.52
CA ILE A 325 -32.70 -9.40 -13.69
C ILE A 325 -33.26 -8.82 -12.40
N TYR A 326 -32.48 -7.98 -11.72
CA TYR A 326 -32.92 -7.23 -10.56
C TYR A 326 -33.31 -5.81 -10.96
N LEU A 327 -34.50 -5.37 -10.57
CA LEU A 327 -35.01 -4.02 -10.80
C LEU A 327 -35.18 -3.28 -9.47
N SER A 328 -34.56 -2.12 -9.34
CA SER A 328 -34.77 -1.24 -8.18
C SER A 328 -36.13 -0.53 -8.25
N GLU A 329 -36.52 0.15 -7.17
CA GLU A 329 -37.75 0.95 -7.13
C GLU A 329 -37.71 2.19 -8.05
N LYS A 330 -36.53 2.75 -8.32
CA LYS A 330 -36.36 4.06 -8.98
C LYS A 330 -36.95 4.12 -10.40
N PRO A 331 -36.73 3.14 -11.31
CA PRO A 331 -37.35 3.13 -12.63
C PRO A 331 -38.88 3.28 -12.61
N PHE A 332 -39.53 2.72 -11.60
CA PHE A 332 -40.99 2.83 -11.45
C PHE A 332 -41.45 4.25 -11.11
N GLN A 333 -40.61 5.04 -10.44
CA GLN A 333 -40.89 6.45 -10.15
C GLN A 333 -40.72 7.33 -11.40
N MET A 334 -39.95 6.85 -12.38
CA MET A 334 -39.63 7.56 -13.63
C MET A 334 -40.56 7.19 -14.80
N GLY A 335 -41.46 6.22 -14.60
CA GLY A 335 -42.48 5.83 -15.59
C GLY A 335 -42.15 4.58 -16.40
N THR A 336 -43.14 4.06 -17.14
CA THR A 336 -43.06 2.77 -17.84
C THR A 336 -41.92 2.70 -18.85
N LYS A 337 -41.60 3.84 -19.50
CA LYS A 337 -40.47 3.92 -20.45
C LYS A 337 -39.14 3.62 -19.77
N GLN A 338 -38.92 4.12 -18.55
CA GLN A 338 -37.68 3.86 -17.82
C GLN A 338 -37.61 2.40 -17.38
N VAL A 339 -38.73 1.81 -16.93
CA VAL A 339 -38.80 0.38 -16.59
C VAL A 339 -38.43 -0.48 -17.81
N ALA A 340 -38.98 -0.16 -18.99
CA ALA A 340 -38.66 -0.87 -20.23
C ALA A 340 -37.19 -0.69 -20.64
N SER A 341 -36.66 0.54 -20.55
CA SER A 341 -35.25 0.81 -20.86
C SER A 341 -34.30 0.03 -19.96
N THR A 342 -34.57 0.01 -18.65
CA THR A 342 -33.75 -0.72 -17.68
C THR A 342 -33.86 -2.23 -17.88
N LEU A 343 -35.06 -2.77 -18.15
CA LEU A 343 -35.22 -4.19 -18.48
C LEU A 343 -34.45 -4.60 -19.73
N LEU A 344 -34.50 -3.77 -20.77
CA LEU A 344 -33.80 -4.01 -22.02
C LEU A 344 -32.28 -4.08 -21.79
N GLU A 345 -31.73 -3.10 -21.08
CA GLU A 345 -30.31 -3.05 -20.71
C GLU A 345 -29.86 -4.32 -19.99
N GLU A 346 -30.55 -4.72 -18.91
CA GLU A 346 -30.18 -5.93 -18.16
C GLU A 346 -30.36 -7.22 -18.97
N TRP A 347 -31.36 -7.28 -19.84
CA TRP A 347 -31.54 -8.41 -20.74
C TRP A 347 -30.39 -8.53 -21.74
N VAL A 348 -29.90 -7.42 -22.29
CA VAL A 348 -28.75 -7.41 -23.21
C VAL A 348 -27.49 -7.93 -22.50
N HIS A 349 -27.24 -7.50 -21.27
CA HIS A 349 -26.13 -8.00 -20.46
C HIS A 349 -26.19 -9.53 -20.30
N LEU A 350 -27.35 -10.07 -19.94
CA LEU A 350 -27.51 -11.52 -19.76
C LEU A 350 -27.49 -12.31 -21.09
N LYS A 351 -28.06 -11.76 -22.16
CA LYS A 351 -28.19 -12.45 -23.44
C LYS A 351 -26.89 -12.51 -24.21
N TYR A 352 -26.11 -11.42 -24.20
CA TYR A 352 -24.92 -11.25 -25.03
C TYR A 352 -23.61 -11.21 -24.25
N GLY A 353 -23.66 -11.21 -22.91
CA GLY A 353 -22.47 -11.21 -22.05
C GLY A 353 -21.70 -9.89 -22.08
N CYS A 354 -22.36 -8.79 -22.46
CA CYS A 354 -21.76 -7.46 -22.52
C CYS A 354 -21.64 -6.84 -21.13
N ASN A 355 -20.66 -5.96 -20.93
CA ASN A 355 -20.51 -5.12 -19.74
C ASN A 355 -21.06 -3.71 -19.99
N ASP A 356 -21.35 -2.98 -18.91
CA ASP A 356 -21.75 -1.57 -18.98
C ASP A 356 -20.75 -0.74 -19.80
N PHE A 357 -21.28 0.12 -20.68
CA PHE A 357 -20.51 1.01 -21.56
C PHE A 357 -19.52 0.31 -22.51
N ASP A 358 -19.64 -1.00 -22.71
CA ASP A 358 -18.79 -1.67 -23.67
C ASP A 358 -19.20 -1.36 -25.12
N ARG A 359 -18.24 -1.50 -26.03
CA ARG A 359 -18.47 -1.24 -27.45
C ARG A 359 -19.47 -2.22 -28.08
N GLN A 360 -19.56 -3.43 -27.54
CA GLN A 360 -20.39 -4.50 -28.07
C GLN A 360 -21.88 -4.19 -27.85
N MET A 361 -22.22 -3.71 -26.66
CA MET A 361 -23.55 -3.23 -26.26
C MET A 361 -23.96 -2.00 -27.07
N GLN A 362 -23.05 -1.02 -27.22
CA GLN A 362 -23.33 0.17 -28.03
C GLN A 362 -23.63 -0.21 -29.48
N THR A 363 -22.81 -1.08 -30.07
CA THR A 363 -23.00 -1.56 -31.45
C THR A 363 -24.35 -2.28 -31.57
N TRP A 364 -24.66 -3.18 -30.64
CA TRP A 364 -25.95 -3.90 -30.63
C TRP A 364 -27.15 -2.95 -30.56
N LEU A 365 -27.09 -1.94 -29.70
CA LEU A 365 -28.15 -0.94 -29.56
C LEU A 365 -28.33 -0.13 -30.85
N PHE A 366 -27.24 0.32 -31.47
CA PHE A 366 -27.32 1.07 -32.72
C PHE A 366 -27.86 0.22 -33.86
N ASP A 367 -27.35 -1.00 -34.03
CA ASP A 367 -27.83 -1.93 -35.06
C ASP A 367 -29.33 -2.19 -34.91
N LYS A 368 -29.80 -2.39 -33.67
CA LYS A 368 -31.22 -2.62 -33.42
C LYS A 368 -32.10 -1.41 -33.71
N VAL A 369 -31.62 -0.19 -33.40
CA VAL A 369 -32.31 1.05 -33.78
C VAL A 369 -32.41 1.18 -35.30
N ILE A 370 -31.34 0.84 -36.03
CA ILE A 370 -31.34 0.85 -37.49
C ILE A 370 -32.32 -0.18 -38.05
N SER A 371 -32.30 -1.42 -37.56
CA SER A 371 -33.25 -2.47 -37.98
C SER A 371 -34.70 -2.08 -37.71
N MET A 372 -34.99 -1.42 -36.58
CA MET A 372 -36.33 -0.89 -36.31
C MET A 372 -36.73 0.18 -37.33
N GLY A 373 -35.78 1.01 -37.79
CA GLY A 373 -36.00 1.98 -38.86
C GLY A 373 -36.31 1.31 -40.21
N GLU A 374 -35.59 0.24 -40.55
CA GLU A 374 -35.83 -0.55 -41.77
C GLU A 374 -37.22 -1.22 -41.75
N GLU A 375 -37.61 -1.80 -40.62
CA GLU A 375 -38.93 -2.41 -40.44
C GLU A 375 -40.07 -1.39 -40.62
N ILE A 376 -39.90 -0.18 -40.09
CA ILE A 376 -40.88 0.90 -40.25
C ILE A 376 -40.97 1.37 -41.71
N ASN A 377 -39.84 1.44 -42.42
CA ASN A 377 -39.77 1.90 -43.80
C ASN A 377 -40.12 0.80 -44.83
N GLY A 378 -40.19 -0.46 -44.42
CA GLY A 378 -40.54 -1.60 -45.28
C GLY A 378 -39.48 -1.97 -46.32
N ALA A 379 -38.25 -1.46 -46.18
CA ALA A 379 -37.13 -1.75 -47.06
C ALA A 379 -35.81 -1.67 -46.28
N PRO A 380 -34.83 -2.56 -46.58
CA PRO A 380 -33.49 -2.46 -46.01
C PRO A 380 -32.78 -1.19 -46.51
N LEU A 381 -31.87 -0.65 -45.70
CA LEU A 381 -31.02 0.50 -46.07
C LEU A 381 -30.00 0.16 -47.18
#